data_AF-A0A920G5Z0-F1
#
_entry.id   AF-A0A920G5Z0-F1
#
_cell.length_a   1.000
_cell.length_b   1.000
_cell.length_c   1.000
_cell.angle_alpha   90.00
_cell.angle_beta   90.00
_cell.angle_gamma   90.00
#
_symmetry.space_group_name_H-M   'P 1'
#
loop_
_entity.id
_entity.type
_entity.pdbx_description
1 polymer ?
#
loop_
_entity_poly.entity_id
_entity_poly.type
_entity_poly.pdbx_seq_one_letter_code
_entity_poly.pdbx_strand_id
1 'polypeptide(L)' 'MNGFNEAYFLYFEDYDLSMKMSKRGAVMEHTEIQIVHYGGMPSRKGWRHILWFIEGAARFFNRWGWRWFG' A
#
# COMPACT_ATOMS: atom_id res chain seq x y z
N MET A 1 -12.37 -8.11 9.54
CA MET A 1 -11.17 -7.64 8.82
C MET A 1 -10.05 -7.63 9.84
N ASN A 2 -9.01 -8.46 9.71
CA ASN A 2 -7.91 -8.52 10.68
C ASN A 2 -6.93 -7.34 10.47
N GLY A 3 -7.47 -6.12 10.47
CA GLY A 3 -6.71 -4.86 10.40
C GLY A 3 -5.63 -4.79 9.32
N PHE A 4 -4.60 -4.00 9.64
CA PHE A 4 -3.33 -4.00 8.91
C PHE A 4 -2.58 -5.32 9.11
N ASN A 5 -1.80 -5.73 8.10
CA ASN A 5 -0.94 -6.89 8.22
C ASN A 5 0.44 -6.46 8.73
N GLU A 6 0.79 -6.89 9.94
CA GLU A 6 2.06 -6.58 10.62
C GLU A 6 3.31 -7.10 9.90
N ALA A 7 3.15 -7.96 8.88
CA ALA A 7 4.24 -8.38 8.01
C ALA A 7 4.76 -7.28 7.07
N TYR A 8 4.06 -6.15 6.96
CA TYR A 8 4.52 -4.96 6.25
C TYR A 8 5.01 -3.90 7.23
N PHE A 9 6.08 -3.21 6.85
CA PHE A 9 6.57 -2.04 7.56
C PHE A 9 6.57 -0.84 6.62
N LEU A 10 5.55 0.00 6.76
CA LEU A 10 5.23 1.14 5.89
C LEU A 10 4.86 0.74 4.45
N TYR A 11 4.12 1.63 3.79
CA TYR A 11 3.78 1.64 2.36
C TYR A 11 2.81 0.59 1.85
N PHE A 12 2.89 -0.69 2.25
CA PHE A 12 2.11 -1.76 1.63
C PHE A 12 0.98 -2.32 2.52
N GLU A 13 0.91 -1.90 3.79
CA GLU A 13 -0.18 -2.33 4.68
C GLU A 13 -1.57 -1.82 4.27
N ASP A 14 -1.64 -0.62 3.70
CA ASP A 14 -2.86 0.03 3.22
C ASP A 14 -3.36 -0.55 1.89
N TYR A 15 -2.45 -0.90 0.97
CA TYR A 15 -2.78 -1.67 -0.24
C TYR A 15 -3.33 -3.05 0.12
N ASP A 16 -2.70 -3.77 1.07
CA ASP A 16 -3.19 -5.06 1.56
C ASP A 16 -4.58 -4.92 2.18
N LEU A 17 -4.80 -3.87 2.97
CA LEU A 17 -6.11 -3.55 3.55
C LEU A 17 -7.15 -3.28 2.46
N SER A 18 -6.82 -2.46 1.47
CA SER A 18 -7.70 -2.12 0.35
C SER A 18 -8.11 -3.35 -0.45
N MET A 19 -7.17 -4.27 -0.72
CA MET A 19 -7.46 -5.54 -1.40
C MET A 19 -8.30 -6.50 -0.55
N LYS A 20 -8.14 -6.50 0.78
CA LYS A 20 -9.03 -7.24 1.70
C LYS A 20 -10.43 -6.63 1.75
N MET A 21 -10.54 -5.31 1.62
CA MET A 21 -11.82 -4.59 1.62
C MET A 21 -12.56 -4.80 0.30
N SER A 22 -11.88 -4.76 -0.85
CA SER A 22 -12.49 -4.96 -2.16
C SER A 22 -13.14 -6.34 -2.32
N LYS A 23 -12.65 -7.35 -1.60
CA LYS A 23 -13.28 -8.69 -1.53
C LYS A 23 -14.62 -8.71 -0.79
N ARG A 24 -14.97 -7.64 -0.04
CA ARG A 24 -16.20 -7.55 0.77
C ARG A 24 -17.15 -6.43 0.34
N GLY A 25 -16.73 -5.57 -0.58
CA GLY A 25 -17.52 -4.43 -1.04
C GLY A 25 -16.76 -3.55 -2.02
N ALA A 26 -17.41 -2.49 -2.49
CA ALA A 26 -16.79 -1.53 -3.41
C ALA A 26 -15.71 -0.70 -2.70
N VAL A 27 -14.57 -0.52 -3.36
CA VAL A 27 -13.58 0.52 -3.04
C VAL A 27 -13.83 1.65 -4.03
N MET A 28 -14.16 2.84 -3.54
CA MET A 28 -14.55 3.99 -4.35
C MET A 28 -13.57 5.14 -4.16
N GLU A 29 -13.29 5.86 -5.25
CA GLU A 29 -12.62 7.15 -5.25
C GLU A 29 -13.69 8.24 -5.35
N HIS A 30 -13.57 9.31 -4.56
CA HIS A 30 -14.61 10.34 -4.44
C HIS A 30 -14.02 11.74 -4.67
N THR A 31 -14.30 12.31 -5.83
CA THR A 31 -13.67 13.55 -6.31
C THR A 31 -14.18 14.82 -5.62
N GLU A 32 -15.37 14.81 -5.02
CA GLU A 32 -15.91 15.98 -4.30
C GLU A 32 -15.32 16.15 -2.89
N ILE A 33 -14.55 15.16 -2.40
CA ILE A 33 -13.88 15.23 -1.10
C ILE A 33 -12.41 15.56 -1.36
N GLN A 34 -11.97 16.70 -0.85
CA GLN A 34 -10.57 17.13 -0.97
C GLN A 34 -9.82 16.90 0.34
N ILE A 35 -8.77 16.08 0.28
CA ILE A 35 -7.84 15.86 1.37
C ILE A 35 -6.46 16.34 0.92
N VAL A 36 -5.91 17.34 1.60
CA VAL A 36 -4.57 17.87 1.30
C VAL A 36 -3.54 17.12 2.14
N HIS A 37 -2.62 16.42 1.48
CA HIS A 37 -1.51 15.75 2.14
C HIS A 37 -0.19 16.46 1.83
N TYR A 38 0.42 17.07 2.85
CA TYR A 38 1.76 17.62 2.74
C TYR A 38 2.78 16.47 2.78
N GLY A 39 3.20 16.01 1.61
CA GLY A 39 4.14 14.90 1.48
C GLY A 39 5.48 15.17 2.17
N GLY A 40 6.00 14.19 2.89
CA GLY A 40 7.26 14.29 3.66
C GLY A 40 8.53 13.87 2.93
N MET A 41 8.55 13.94 1.59
CA MET A 41 9.64 13.46 0.71
C MET A 41 10.27 12.12 1.17
N PRO A 42 9.50 11.02 1.29
CA PRO A 42 9.98 9.81 1.97
C PRO A 42 11.23 9.19 1.35
N SER A 43 11.43 9.34 0.04
CA SER A 43 12.63 8.88 -0.67
C SER A 43 13.92 9.57 -0.22
N ARG A 44 13.84 10.78 0.36
CA ARG A 44 14.99 11.50 0.93
C ARG A 44 15.38 11.01 2.32
N LYS A 45 14.61 10.10 2.92
CA LYS A 45 14.90 9.51 4.24
C LYS A 45 15.99 8.43 4.20
N GLY A 46 16.58 8.17 3.02
CA GLY A 46 17.77 7.34 2.84
C GLY A 46 17.50 5.91 2.39
N TRP A 47 18.58 5.16 2.14
CA TRP A 47 18.56 3.80 1.56
C TRP A 47 17.69 2.80 2.32
N ARG A 48 17.59 2.93 3.65
CA ARG A 48 16.75 2.04 4.47
C ARG A 48 15.26 2.12 4.09
N HIS A 49 14.76 3.31 3.74
CA HIS A 49 13.38 3.47 3.29
C HIS A 49 13.13 2.82 1.93
N ILE A 50 14.12 2.86 1.04
CA ILE A 50 14.06 2.18 -0.26
C ILE A 50 14.00 0.66 -0.05
N LEU A 51 14.81 0.12 0.87
CA LEU A 51 14.78 -1.31 1.20
C LEU A 51 13.42 -1.73 1.79
N TRP A 52 12.86 -0.96 2.71
CA TRP A 52 11.51 -1.24 3.24
C TRP A 52 10.44 -1.21 2.17
N PHE A 53 10.53 -0.25 1.23
CA PHE A 53 9.62 -0.19 0.10
C PHE A 53 9.73 -1.44 -0.79
N ILE A 54 10.95 -1.85 -1.16
CA ILE A 54 11.18 -3.04 -2.00
C ILE A 54 10.72 -4.32 -1.27
N GLU A 55 11.03 -4.46 0.01
CA GLU A 55 10.62 -5.60 0.83
C GLU A 55 9.10 -5.69 0.92
N GLY A 56 8.43 -4.56 1.22
CA GLY A 56 6.97 -4.48 1.25
C GLY A 56 6.35 -4.82 -0.11
N ALA A 57 6.92 -4.30 -1.20
CA ALA A 57 6.48 -4.59 -2.56
C ALA A 57 6.57 -6.09 -2.87
N ALA A 58 7.73 -6.71 -2.63
CA ALA A 58 7.93 -8.14 -2.87
C ALA A 58 6.92 -8.98 -2.08
N ARG A 59 6.70 -8.68 -0.80
CA ARG A 59 5.69 -9.34 0.05
C ARG A 59 4.27 -9.17 -0.53
N PHE A 60 3.92 -7.96 -0.96
CA PHE A 60 2.60 -7.66 -1.50
C PHE A 60 2.33 -8.39 -2.81
N PHE A 61 3.22 -8.30 -3.78
CA PHE A 61 3.05 -8.96 -5.07
C PHE A 61 3.14 -10.49 -4.98
N ASN A 62 3.95 -11.04 -4.06
CA ASN A 62 3.94 -12.48 -3.79
C ASN A 62 2.60 -12.95 -3.20
N ARG A 63 1.91 -12.10 -2.42
CA ARG A 63 0.60 -12.44 -1.83
C ARG A 63 -0.56 -12.28 -2.82
N TRP A 64 -0.57 -11.20 -3.59
CA TRP A 64 -1.71 -10.80 -4.43
C TRP A 64 -1.53 -11.11 -5.92
N GLY A 65 -0.35 -11.59 -6.30
CA GLY A 65 0.03 -11.93 -7.67
C GLY A 65 0.78 -10.80 -8.35
N TRP A 66 1.77 -11.18 -9.16
CA TRP A 66 2.50 -10.26 -10.04
C TRP A 66 1.72 -10.09 -11.34
N ARG A 67 1.31 -8.85 -11.66
CA ARG A 67 0.66 -8.51 -12.93
C ARG A 67 1.53 -7.50 -13.67
N TRP A 68 2.19 -7.96 -14.72
CA TRP A 68 3.07 -7.14 -15.55
C TRP A 68 2.33 -6.52 -16.74
N PHE A 69 1.15 -7.06 -17.06
CA PHE A 69 0.24 -6.59 -18.09
C PHE A 69 -1.18 -6.64 -17.54
N GLY A 70 -1.93 -5.56 -17.76
CA GLY A 70 -3.32 -5.38 -17.35
C GLY A 70 -4.18 -5.05 -18.56
#